data_AF-A0A374NTS4-F1
#
_entry.id   AF-A0A374NTS4-F1
#
_cell.length_a   1.000
_cell.length_b   1.000
_cell.length_c   1.000
_cell.angle_alpha   90.00
_cell.angle_beta   90.00
_cell.angle_gamma   90.00
#
_symmetry.space_group_name_H-M   'P 1'
#
loop_
_entity.id
_entity.type
_entity.pdbx_description
1 polymer ?
#
loop_
_entity_poly.entity_id
_entity_poly.type
_entity_poly.pdbx_seq_one_letter_code
_entity_poly.pdbx_strand_id
1 'polypeptide(L)'
;MERQLGRESQKDNDLFYTCSLIDYIARKTKNKRVAVVDALGKERIAKIYDLADIYHSDNIERVSDDFIEEAKISVGNFDNVGECQYAVPSHWDIGKVYKRLIKQVALEKKIDVVDAIIEVYHSFISDKIDDYNSSVYYENPSYIFECFIQNKIL
;
A
#
# COMPACT_ATOMS: atom_id res chain seq x y z
N MET A 1 19.31 23.83 16.16
CA MET A 1 20.23 23.22 15.18
C MET A 1 19.39 22.83 13.99
N GLU A 2 19.32 23.68 12.96
CA GLU A 2 18.58 23.41 11.73
C GLU A 2 19.34 22.40 10.86
N ARG A 3 18.64 21.38 10.33
CA ARG A 3 18.96 20.45 9.20
C ARG A 3 18.06 19.20 9.35
N GLN A 4 17.19 18.77 8.44
CA GLN A 4 17.19 18.77 6.97
C GLN A 4 15.76 18.97 6.41
N LEU A 5 15.59 19.89 5.47
CA LEU A 5 14.35 20.13 4.71
C LEU A 5 14.22 19.20 3.48
N GLY A 6 14.66 17.94 3.58
CA GLY A 6 14.72 17.06 2.40
C GLY A 6 14.80 15.55 2.63
N ARG A 7 14.67 15.05 3.88
CA ARG A 7 14.47 13.61 4.13
C ARG A 7 13.04 13.36 4.58
N GLU A 8 12.37 12.43 3.91
CA GLU A 8 11.10 11.88 4.40
C GLU A 8 11.27 11.38 5.83
N SER A 9 10.24 11.56 6.66
CA SER A 9 10.31 11.09 8.05
C SER A 9 10.44 9.57 8.09
N GLN A 10 11.06 9.02 9.14
CA GLN A 10 11.20 7.57 9.29
C GLN A 10 9.84 6.87 9.18
N LYS A 11 8.83 7.36 9.91
CA LYS A 11 7.45 6.87 9.83
C LYS A 11 6.85 6.92 8.43
N ASP A 12 7.14 7.96 7.66
CA ASP A 12 6.70 8.05 6.26
C ASP A 12 7.39 6.98 5.39
N ASN A 13 8.66 6.69 5.62
CA ASN A 13 9.40 5.64 4.91
C ASN A 13 8.94 4.23 5.33
N ASP A 14 8.61 4.04 6.59
CA ASP A 14 8.08 2.78 7.13
C ASP A 14 6.71 2.48 6.52
N LEU A 15 5.84 3.50 6.43
CA LEU A 15 4.54 3.39 5.76
C LEU A 15 4.71 3.10 4.27
N PHE A 16 5.67 3.76 3.61
CA PHE A 16 5.98 3.52 2.20
C PHE A 16 6.39 2.07 1.94
N TYR A 17 7.28 1.53 2.77
CA TYR A 17 7.68 0.12 2.67
C TYR A 17 6.51 -0.82 2.89
N THR A 18 5.73 -0.57 3.95
CA THR A 18 4.55 -1.38 4.28
C THR A 18 3.59 -1.47 3.11
N CYS A 19 3.25 -0.33 2.50
CA CYS A 19 2.38 -0.29 1.31
C CYS A 19 2.99 -1.01 0.10
N SER A 20 4.31 -0.87 -0.09
CA SER A 20 5.03 -1.50 -1.20
C SER A 20 5.13 -3.02 -1.04
N LEU A 21 5.31 -3.51 0.18
CA LEU A 21 5.33 -4.94 0.51
C LEU A 21 3.94 -5.56 0.33
N ILE A 22 2.87 -4.89 0.76
CA ILE A 22 1.48 -5.34 0.51
C ILE A 22 1.23 -5.45 -1.00
N ASP A 23 1.63 -4.44 -1.77
CA ASP A 23 1.50 -4.46 -3.24
C ASP A 23 2.31 -5.58 -3.88
N TYR A 24 3.54 -5.81 -3.40
CA TYR A 24 4.41 -6.88 -3.88
C TYR A 24 3.82 -8.27 -3.61
N ILE A 25 3.34 -8.51 -2.39
CA ILE A 25 2.67 -9.77 -2.00
C ILE A 25 1.41 -9.99 -2.86
N ALA A 26 0.60 -8.94 -3.07
CA ALA A 26 -0.62 -9.01 -3.89
C ALA A 26 -0.31 -9.43 -5.32
N ARG A 27 0.70 -8.83 -5.96
CA ARG A 27 1.14 -9.22 -7.30
C ARG A 27 1.71 -10.64 -7.34
N LYS A 28 2.61 -10.98 -6.39
CA LYS A 28 3.27 -12.29 -6.31
C LYS A 28 2.26 -13.43 -6.12
N THR A 29 1.20 -13.18 -5.36
CA THR A 29 0.16 -14.18 -5.06
C THR A 29 -1.09 -14.02 -5.93
N LYS A 30 -1.12 -13.08 -6.88
CA LYS A 30 -2.28 -12.80 -7.75
C LYS A 30 -3.58 -12.53 -6.98
N ASN A 31 -3.49 -11.72 -5.94
CA ASN A 31 -4.62 -11.33 -5.10
C ASN A 31 -4.87 -9.82 -5.19
N LYS A 32 -6.10 -9.40 -4.90
CA LYS A 32 -6.38 -7.99 -4.61
C LYS A 32 -5.65 -7.59 -3.32
N ARG A 33 -5.21 -6.33 -3.19
CA ARG A 33 -4.52 -5.87 -1.96
C ARG A 33 -5.41 -6.01 -0.72
N VAL A 34 -6.73 -5.79 -0.85
CA VAL A 34 -7.66 -5.99 0.27
C VAL A 34 -7.60 -7.43 0.82
N ALA A 35 -7.53 -8.44 -0.06
CA ALA A 35 -7.43 -9.83 0.38
C ALA A 35 -6.10 -10.14 1.07
N VAL A 36 -5.01 -9.49 0.64
CA VAL A 36 -3.70 -9.58 1.31
C VAL A 36 -3.75 -8.90 2.68
N VAL A 37 -4.35 -7.71 2.77
CA VAL A 37 -4.54 -6.98 4.04
C VAL A 37 -5.37 -7.80 5.03
N ASP A 38 -6.44 -8.44 4.55
CA ASP A 38 -7.28 -9.32 5.37
C ASP A 38 -6.51 -10.54 5.89
N ALA A 39 -5.72 -11.18 5.02
CA ALA A 39 -4.93 -12.35 5.39
C ALA A 39 -3.80 -12.02 6.38
N LEU A 40 -3.13 -10.88 6.18
CA LEU A 40 -2.11 -10.40 7.11
C LEU A 40 -2.73 -10.07 8.47
N GLY A 41 -3.86 -9.36 8.45
CA GLY A 41 -4.53 -8.84 9.64
C GLY A 41 -3.76 -7.71 10.32
N LYS A 42 -4.41 -7.04 11.27
CA LYS A 42 -3.87 -5.86 11.96
C LYS A 42 -2.52 -6.12 12.62
N GLU A 43 -2.34 -7.28 13.25
CA GLU A 43 -1.13 -7.64 13.98
C GLU A 43 0.11 -7.74 13.07
N ARG A 44 -0.01 -8.42 11.91
CA ARG A 44 1.14 -8.54 10.99
C ARG A 44 1.41 -7.24 10.25
N ILE A 45 0.37 -6.46 9.93
CA ILE A 45 0.55 -5.12 9.34
C ILE A 45 1.30 -4.21 10.32
N ALA A 46 0.93 -4.22 11.60
CA ALA A 46 1.67 -3.50 12.64
C ALA A 46 3.13 -3.99 12.74
N LYS A 47 3.37 -5.31 12.76
CA LYS A 47 4.73 -5.89 12.74
C LYS A 47 5.56 -5.44 11.53
N ILE A 48 4.96 -5.38 10.34
CA ILE A 48 5.63 -4.90 9.12
C ILE A 48 6.01 -3.42 9.27
N TYR A 49 5.07 -2.60 9.74
CA TYR A 49 5.28 -1.16 9.89
C TYR A 49 6.33 -0.84 10.98
N ASP A 50 6.25 -1.49 12.14
CA ASP A 50 7.13 -1.25 13.28
C ASP A 50 8.57 -1.74 13.04
N LEU A 51 8.77 -2.74 12.17
CA LEU A 51 10.08 -3.32 11.83
C LEU A 51 10.54 -2.98 10.41
N ALA A 52 9.92 -1.97 9.78
CA ALA A 52 10.20 -1.63 8.39
C ALA A 52 11.66 -1.25 8.17
N ASP A 53 12.30 -0.56 9.12
CA ASP A 53 13.72 -0.17 9.09
C ASP A 53 14.68 -1.37 8.98
N ILE A 54 14.33 -2.48 9.64
CA ILE A 54 15.06 -3.76 9.53
C ILE A 54 14.78 -4.37 8.14
N TYR A 55 13.52 -4.46 7.74
CA TYR A 55 13.14 -5.09 6.47
C TYR A 55 13.59 -4.33 5.22
N HIS A 56 13.81 -3.01 5.31
CA HIS A 56 14.40 -2.19 4.24
C HIS A 56 15.80 -2.66 3.84
N SER A 57 16.53 -3.28 4.76
CA SER A 57 17.88 -3.82 4.50
C SER A 57 17.85 -5.22 3.88
N ASP A 58 16.71 -5.90 3.92
CA ASP A 58 16.50 -7.22 3.37
C ASP A 58 15.91 -7.16 1.95
N ASN A 59 16.05 -8.26 1.20
CA ASN A 59 15.38 -8.40 -0.09
C ASN A 59 13.86 -8.53 0.12
N ILE A 60 13.08 -7.63 -0.50
CA ILE A 60 11.61 -7.64 -0.44
C ILE A 60 11.00 -9.00 -0.85
N GLU A 61 11.66 -9.74 -1.76
CA GLU A 61 11.25 -11.08 -2.15
C GLU A 61 11.27 -12.04 -0.96
N ARG A 62 12.37 -12.05 -0.19
CA ARG A 62 12.51 -12.89 1.01
C ARG A 62 11.48 -12.49 2.07
N VAL A 63 11.35 -11.20 2.34
CA VAL A 63 10.39 -10.68 3.33
C VAL A 63 8.96 -11.04 2.91
N SER A 64 8.64 -10.93 1.62
CA SER A 64 7.32 -11.32 1.11
C SER A 64 7.01 -12.80 1.32
N ASP A 65 7.98 -13.69 1.10
CA ASP A 65 7.78 -15.14 1.29
C ASP A 65 7.49 -15.48 2.75
N ASP A 66 8.24 -14.87 3.68
CA ASP A 66 8.04 -15.06 5.12
C ASP A 66 6.59 -14.69 5.52
N PHE A 67 6.08 -13.54 5.06
CA PHE A 67 4.71 -13.12 5.37
C PHE A 67 3.63 -13.89 4.62
N ILE A 68 3.89 -14.33 3.39
CA ILE A 68 2.97 -15.20 2.62
C ILE A 68 2.77 -16.52 3.36
N GLU A 69 3.85 -17.13 3.85
CA GLU A 69 3.80 -18.37 4.62
C GLU A 69 3.13 -18.16 5.99
N GLU A 70 3.57 -17.15 6.76
CA GLU A 70 3.02 -16.84 8.08
C GLU A 70 1.51 -16.54 8.06
N ALA A 71 1.02 -15.88 7.01
CA ALA A 71 -0.39 -15.54 6.82
C ALA A 71 -1.17 -16.57 5.98
N LYS A 72 -0.50 -17.63 5.48
CA LYS A 72 -1.10 -18.69 4.64
C LYS A 72 -1.82 -18.14 3.41
N ILE A 73 -1.23 -17.15 2.74
CA ILE A 73 -1.80 -16.52 1.57
C ILE A 73 -1.70 -17.49 0.39
N SER A 74 -2.85 -17.93 -0.13
CA SER A 74 -2.92 -18.78 -1.33
C SER A 74 -2.84 -17.96 -2.62
N VAL A 75 -2.46 -18.62 -3.72
CA VAL A 75 -2.50 -18.00 -5.06
C VAL A 75 -3.95 -17.73 -5.47
N GLY A 76 -4.23 -16.49 -5.86
CA GLY A 76 -5.51 -16.03 -6.39
C GLY A 76 -5.54 -15.99 -7.93
N ASN A 77 -6.45 -15.19 -8.46
CA ASN A 77 -6.71 -15.07 -9.90
C ASN A 77 -6.71 -13.62 -10.41
N PHE A 78 -6.26 -12.66 -9.59
CA PHE A 78 -6.20 -11.24 -9.95
C PHE A 78 -4.78 -10.88 -10.41
N ASP A 79 -4.61 -10.64 -11.71
CA ASP A 79 -3.31 -10.36 -12.33
C ASP A 79 -3.31 -9.03 -13.07
N ASN A 80 -3.43 -7.93 -12.32
CA ASN A 80 -3.44 -6.59 -12.90
C ASN A 80 -2.12 -6.20 -13.60
N VAL A 81 -1.03 -6.93 -13.36
CA VAL A 81 0.25 -6.77 -14.06
C VAL A 81 0.18 -7.41 -15.45
N GLY A 82 -0.28 -8.66 -15.54
CA GLY A 82 -0.42 -9.38 -16.81
C GLY A 82 -1.55 -8.84 -17.70
N GLU A 83 -2.59 -8.26 -17.10
CA GLU A 83 -3.74 -7.67 -17.80
C GLU A 83 -3.52 -6.20 -18.23
N CYS A 84 -2.42 -5.57 -17.79
CA CYS A 84 -2.13 -4.18 -18.14
C CYS A 84 -1.71 -4.06 -19.61
N GLN A 85 -2.34 -3.13 -20.33
CA GLN A 85 -2.05 -2.84 -21.74
C GLN A 85 -0.97 -1.76 -21.92
N TYR A 86 -0.48 -1.19 -20.82
CA TYR A 86 0.45 -0.07 -20.77
C TYR A 86 1.70 -0.40 -19.95
N ALA A 87 2.50 0.62 -19.65
CA ALA A 87 3.63 0.50 -18.74
C ALA A 87 3.14 0.20 -17.32
N VAL A 88 3.46 -0.99 -16.81
CA VAL A 88 3.09 -1.41 -15.45
C VAL A 88 3.87 -0.56 -14.44
N PRO A 89 3.20 0.15 -13.51
CA PRO A 89 3.87 0.86 -12.43
C PRO A 89 4.58 -0.13 -11.51
N SER A 90 5.75 0.24 -10.97
CA SER A 90 6.43 -0.61 -9.99
C SER A 90 5.63 -0.71 -8.69
N HIS A 91 5.94 -1.70 -7.86
CA HIS A 91 5.33 -1.80 -6.53
C HIS A 91 5.70 -0.63 -5.63
N TRP A 92 6.87 -0.01 -5.86
CA TRP A 92 7.27 1.23 -5.21
C TRP A 92 6.41 2.42 -5.64
N ASP A 93 6.09 2.54 -6.93
CA ASP A 93 5.25 3.63 -7.43
C ASP A 93 3.85 3.57 -6.80
N ILE A 94 3.26 2.38 -6.75
CA ILE A 94 1.95 2.16 -6.12
C ILE A 94 2.02 2.33 -4.60
N GLY A 95 3.07 1.82 -3.96
CA GLY A 95 3.31 2.03 -2.54
C GLY A 95 3.38 3.51 -2.16
N LYS A 96 3.94 4.36 -3.04
CA LYS A 96 3.98 5.82 -2.86
C LYS A 96 2.59 6.46 -2.92
N VAL A 97 1.72 5.99 -3.82
CA VAL A 97 0.33 6.47 -3.95
C VAL A 97 -0.45 6.14 -2.67
N TYR A 98 -0.43 4.87 -2.23
CA TYR A 98 -1.11 4.45 -1.00
C TYR A 98 -0.58 5.17 0.23
N LYS A 99 0.75 5.27 0.39
CA LYS A 99 1.38 6.01 1.50
C LYS A 99 0.86 7.44 1.61
N ARG A 100 0.75 8.16 0.49
CA ARG A 100 0.26 9.56 0.46
C ARG A 100 -1.21 9.66 0.85
N LEU A 101 -2.03 8.71 0.40
CA LEU A 101 -3.45 8.65 0.74
C LEU A 101 -3.65 8.31 2.23
N ILE A 102 -3.05 7.22 2.70
CA ILE A 102 -3.17 6.72 4.08
C ILE A 102 -2.71 7.77 5.08
N LYS A 103 -1.60 8.47 4.81
CA LYS A 103 -1.13 9.56 5.66
C LYS A 103 -2.16 10.68 5.82
N GLN A 104 -2.83 11.07 4.74
CA GLN A 104 -3.88 12.09 4.79
C GLN A 104 -5.12 11.58 5.55
N VAL A 105 -5.52 10.33 5.32
CA VAL A 105 -6.65 9.70 6.02
C VAL A 105 -6.41 9.60 7.52
N ALA A 106 -5.22 9.15 7.94
CA ALA A 106 -4.86 9.06 9.36
C ALA A 106 -4.92 10.44 10.05
N LEU A 107 -4.42 11.48 9.37
CA LEU A 107 -4.43 12.85 9.88
C LEU A 107 -5.86 13.42 10.00
N GLU A 108 -6.65 13.30 8.93
CA GLU A 108 -8.01 13.85 8.87
C GLU A 108 -8.95 13.16 9.87
N LYS A 109 -8.92 11.83 9.90
CA LYS A 109 -9.79 11.02 10.77
C LYS A 109 -9.27 10.87 12.19
N LYS A 110 -8.03 11.30 12.46
CA LYS A 110 -7.35 11.21 13.77
C LYS A 110 -7.28 9.77 14.29
N ILE A 111 -6.93 8.84 13.40
CA ILE A 111 -6.80 7.40 13.69
C ILE A 111 -5.32 6.97 13.60
N ASP A 112 -5.03 5.79 14.15
CA ASP A 112 -3.71 5.18 14.00
C ASP A 112 -3.39 4.84 12.54
N VAL A 113 -2.11 4.84 12.18
CA VAL A 113 -1.66 4.56 10.80
C VAL A 113 -2.06 3.16 10.36
N VAL A 114 -1.99 2.16 11.24
CA VAL A 114 -2.39 0.78 10.91
C VAL A 114 -3.89 0.69 10.66
N ASP A 115 -4.70 1.42 11.44
CA ASP A 115 -6.14 1.50 11.20
C ASP A 115 -6.46 2.20 9.87
N ALA A 116 -5.72 3.25 9.53
CA ALA A 116 -5.86 3.93 8.24
C ALA A 116 -5.43 3.05 7.04
N ILE A 117 -4.39 2.21 7.19
CA ILE A 117 -4.00 1.21 6.17
C ILE A 117 -5.20 0.30 5.89
N ILE A 118 -5.77 -0.31 6.93
CA ILE A 118 -6.89 -1.25 6.80
C ILE A 118 -8.07 -0.53 6.12
N GLU A 119 -8.43 0.66 6.58
CA GLU A 119 -9.58 1.40 6.05
C GLU A 119 -9.40 1.77 4.56
N VAL A 120 -8.22 2.24 4.16
CA VAL A 120 -7.96 2.62 2.77
C VAL A 120 -8.02 1.42 1.83
N TYR A 121 -7.38 0.30 2.19
CA TYR A 121 -7.39 -0.90 1.34
C TYR A 121 -8.77 -1.56 1.25
N HIS A 122 -9.65 -1.36 2.24
CA HIS A 122 -11.04 -1.82 2.20
C HIS A 122 -11.98 -0.91 1.39
N SER A 123 -11.52 0.27 1.00
CA SER A 123 -12.37 1.24 0.32
C SER A 123 -12.38 1.05 -1.20
N PHE A 124 -13.41 1.59 -1.86
CA PHE A 124 -13.57 1.51 -3.31
C PHE A 124 -12.38 2.12 -4.09
N ILE A 125 -11.65 3.06 -3.48
CA ILE A 125 -10.53 3.74 -4.16
C ILE A 125 -9.37 2.77 -4.39
N SER A 126 -9.24 1.72 -3.58
CA SER A 126 -8.19 0.70 -3.75
C SER A 126 -8.33 -0.01 -5.09
N ASP A 127 -9.55 -0.44 -5.44
CA ASP A 127 -9.84 -1.04 -6.75
C ASP A 127 -9.55 -0.07 -7.92
N LYS A 128 -9.66 1.25 -7.69
CA LYS A 128 -9.38 2.28 -8.71
C LYS A 128 -7.89 2.55 -8.87
N ILE A 129 -7.13 2.59 -7.77
CA ILE A 129 -5.67 2.73 -7.80
C ILE A 129 -5.02 1.48 -8.43
N ASP A 130 -5.60 0.32 -8.17
CA ASP A 130 -5.09 -0.97 -8.63
C ASP A 130 -5.42 -1.30 -10.09
N ASP A 131 -6.32 -0.54 -10.72
CA ASP A 131 -6.61 -0.63 -12.14
C ASP A 131 -5.51 0.09 -12.94
N TYR A 132 -4.51 -0.68 -13.38
CA TYR A 132 -3.37 -0.19 -14.15
C TYR A 132 -3.72 0.19 -15.59
N ASN A 133 -4.96 -0.02 -16.02
CA ASN A 133 -5.48 0.50 -17.29
C ASN A 133 -6.20 1.85 -17.11
N SER A 134 -6.30 2.37 -15.89
CA SER A 134 -6.86 3.69 -15.56
C SER A 134 -5.79 4.72 -15.24
N SER A 135 -6.14 6.02 -15.25
CA SER A 135 -5.21 7.08 -14.87
C SER A 135 -5.16 7.36 -13.35
N VAL A 136 -5.96 6.68 -12.54
CA VAL A 136 -6.23 7.10 -11.15
C VAL A 136 -4.96 7.17 -10.30
N TYR A 137 -4.03 6.24 -10.47
CA TYR A 137 -2.76 6.24 -9.73
C TYR A 137 -1.75 7.30 -10.22
N TYR A 138 -2.02 7.96 -11.35
CA TYR A 138 -1.29 9.16 -11.81
C TYR A 138 -1.91 10.47 -11.33
N GLU A 139 -3.13 10.44 -10.79
CA GLU A 139 -3.82 11.64 -10.34
C GLU A 139 -3.13 12.28 -9.14
N ASN A 140 -3.45 13.56 -8.92
CA ASN A 140 -2.89 14.30 -7.80
C ASN A 140 -3.34 13.68 -6.45
N PRO A 141 -2.46 13.60 -5.42
CA PRO A 141 -2.83 13.05 -4.12
C PRO A 141 -4.07 13.68 -3.47
N SER A 142 -4.32 14.97 -3.68
CA SER A 142 -5.52 15.65 -3.18
C SER A 142 -6.78 15.13 -3.88
N TYR A 143 -6.73 14.86 -5.19
CA TYR A 143 -7.87 14.31 -5.92
C TYR A 143 -8.25 12.91 -5.40
N ILE A 144 -7.25 12.04 -5.24
CA ILE A 144 -7.46 10.67 -4.73
C ILE A 144 -8.04 10.71 -3.30
N PHE A 145 -7.53 11.61 -2.46
CA PHE A 145 -8.03 11.82 -1.10
C PHE A 145 -9.49 12.31 -1.08
N GLU A 146 -9.82 13.32 -1.90
CA GLU A 146 -11.20 13.81 -2.02
C GLU A 146 -12.15 12.71 -2.51
N CYS A 147 -11.74 11.91 -3.49
CA CYS A 147 -12.52 10.77 -3.97
C CYS A 147 -12.76 9.74 -2.85
N PHE A 148 -11.75 9.45 -2.03
CA PHE A 148 -11.87 8.58 -0.86
C PHE A 148 -12.88 9.13 0.16
N ILE A 149 -12.76 10.41 0.55
CA ILE A 149 -13.65 11.03 1.54
C ILE A 149 -15.09 11.11 1.03
N GLN A 150 -15.30 11.41 -0.25
CA GLN A 150 -16.62 11.54 -0.85
C GLN A 150 -17.23 10.21 -1.32
N ASN A 151 -16.47 9.11 -1.22
CA ASN A 151 -16.87 7.77 -1.65
C ASN A 151 -17.34 7.70 -3.12
N LYS A 152 -16.71 8.48 -4.02
CA LYS A 152 -16.99 8.50 -5.47
C LYS A 152 -15.80 9.09 -6.25
N ILE A 153 -15.70 8.75 -7.54
CA ILE A 153 -14.82 9.45 -8.48
C ILE A 153 -15.45 10.81 -8.83
N LEU A 154 -14.63 11.86 -8.85
CA LEU A 154 -15.03 13.25 -9.15
C LEU A 154 -14.79 13.62 -10.61
#